data_AF-A0AA36PGT4-F1
#
_entry.id   AF-A0AA36PGT4-F1
#
_cell.length_a   1.000
_cell.length_b   1.000
_cell.length_c   1.000
_cell.angle_alpha   90.00
_cell.angle_beta   90.00
_cell.angle_gamma   90.00
#
_symmetry.space_group_name_H-M   'P 1'
#
loop_
_entity.id
_entity.type
_entity.pdbx_description
1 polymer ?
#
loop_
_entity_poly.entity_id
_entity_poly.type
_entity_poly.pdbx_seq_one_letter_code
_entity_poly.pdbx_strand_id
1 'polypeptide(L)' 'MEHVDKIELTLTRIKFIAEVSQVAQCSNSEFLVAMSLISDLTSQIVTSQNYDEIFYNADGQKSH' A
#
# COMPACT_ATOMS: atom_id res chain seq x y z
N MET A 1 18.25 -10.52 -8.51
CA MET A 1 18.70 -9.42 -7.64
C MET A 1 17.87 -8.16 -7.91
N GLU A 2 17.86 -7.64 -9.13
CA GLU A 2 17.11 -6.41 -9.48
C GLU A 2 15.62 -6.35 -9.08
N HIS A 3 14.87 -7.46 -9.13
CA HIS A 3 13.46 -7.48 -8.71
C HIS A 3 13.30 -7.36 -7.19
N VAL A 4 14.21 -7.98 -6.43
CA VAL A 4 14.24 -7.91 -4.97
C VAL A 4 14.60 -6.48 -4.54
N ASP A 5 15.59 -5.88 -5.20
CA ASP A 5 16.02 -4.50 -4.94
C ASP A 5 14.88 -3.49 -5.24
N LYS A 6 14.08 -3.74 -6.27
CA LYS A 6 12.90 -2.91 -6.60
C LYS A 6 11.77 -3.03 -5.57
N ILE A 7 11.50 -4.24 -5.06
CA ILE A 7 10.50 -4.43 -4.02
C ILE A 7 10.92 -3.71 -2.73
N GLU A 8 12.16 -3.91 -2.30
CA GLU A 8 12.69 -3.30 -1.07
C GLU A 8 12.69 -1.77 -1.14
N LEU A 9 13.08 -1.22 -2.29
CA LEU A 9 13.00 0.22 -2.55
C LEU A 9 11.57 0.76 -2.45
N THR A 10 10.61 0.06 -3.04
CA THR A 10 9.19 0.47 -2.98
C THR A 10 8.63 0.38 -1.57
N LEU A 11 8.94 -0.68 -0.82
CA LEU A 11 8.54 -0.80 0.59
C LEU A 11 9.15 0.30 1.46
N THR A 12 10.41 0.67 1.21
CA THR A 12 11.08 1.78 1.90
C THR A 12 10.36 3.11 1.66
N ARG A 13 9.91 3.36 0.43
CA ARG A 13 9.13 4.57 0.09
C ARG A 13 7.76 4.58 0.76
N ILE A 14 7.05 3.45 0.76
CA ILE A 14 5.76 3.32 1.45
C ILE A 14 5.91 3.63 2.94
N LYS A 15 6.92 3.04 3.58
CA LYS A 15 7.24 3.28 4.99
C LYS A 15 7.52 4.76 5.26
N PHE A 16 8.37 5.38 4.45
CA PHE A 16 8.72 6.79 4.59
C PHE A 16 7.49 7.71 4.51
N ILE A 17 6.61 7.51 3.53
CA ILE A 17 5.39 8.31 3.39
C ILE A 17 4.51 8.15 4.63
N ALA A 18 4.30 6.93 5.12
CA ALA A 18 3.50 6.68 6.31
C ALA A 18 4.07 7.37 7.56
N GLU A 19 5.38 7.26 7.79
CA GLU A 19 6.06 7.88 8.93
C GLU A 19 5.98 9.41 8.87
N VAL A 20 6.24 10.01 7.70
CA VAL A 20 6.16 11.46 7.53
C VAL A 20 4.72 11.95 7.71
N SER A 21 3.73 11.28 7.13
CA SER A 21 2.32 11.66 7.30
C SER A 21 1.88 11.63 8.76
N GLN A 22 2.38 10.67 9.55
CA GLN A 22 2.12 10.59 10.97
C GLN A 22 2.82 11.71 11.76
N VAL A 23 4.12 11.93 11.53
CA VAL A 23 4.92 12.94 12.25
C VAL A 23 4.48 14.37 11.91
N ALA A 24 4.14 14.63 10.66
CA ALA A 24 3.67 15.93 10.19
C ALA A 24 2.25 16.26 10.67
N GLN A 25 1.55 15.32 11.32
CA GLN A 25 0.15 15.45 11.74
C GLN A 25 -0.74 15.94 10.59
N CYS A 26 -0.64 15.26 9.45
CA CYS A 26 -1.40 15.61 8.26
C CYS A 26 -2.89 15.81 8.57
N SER A 27 -3.48 16.82 7.94
CA SER A 27 -4.93 16.95 7.87
C SER A 27 -5.54 15.74 7.15
N ASN A 28 -6.85 15.53 7.30
CA ASN A 28 -7.54 14.44 6.61
C ASN A 28 -7.35 14.49 5.09
N SER A 29 -7.34 15.68 4.48
CA SER A 29 -7.10 15.82 3.04
C SER A 29 -5.68 15.41 2.63
N GLU A 30 -4.68 15.74 3.44
CA GLU A 30 -3.28 15.36 3.18
C GLU A 30 -3.07 13.86 3.40
N PHE A 31 -3.74 13.27 4.39
CA PHE A 31 -3.76 11.82 4.58
C PHE A 31 -4.37 11.08 3.38
N LEU A 32 -5.45 11.58 2.79
CA LEU A 32 -6.04 10.97 1.59
C LEU A 32 -5.04 10.97 0.43
N VAL A 33 -4.30 12.06 0.24
CA VAL A 33 -3.24 12.13 -0.78
C VAL A 33 -2.13 11.11 -0.48
N ALA A 34 -1.66 11.04 0.77
CA ALA A 34 -0.62 10.08 1.17
C ALA A 34 -1.07 8.63 0.97
N MET A 35 -2.33 8.31 1.29
CA MET A 35 -2.89 6.97 1.09
C MET A 35 -3.01 6.62 -0.40
N SER A 36 -3.41 7.56 -1.26
CA SER A 36 -3.40 7.35 -2.71
C SER A 36 -1.99 7.03 -3.23
N LEU A 37 -0.97 7.78 -2.78
CA LEU A 37 0.43 7.52 -3.16
C LEU A 37 0.93 6.15 -2.70
N ILE A 38 0.57 5.73 -1.48
CA ILE A 38 0.90 4.39 -0.97
C ILE A 38 0.20 3.31 -1.79
N SER A 39 -1.07 3.50 -2.15
CA SER A 39 -1.81 2.57 -3.01
C SER A 39 -1.13 2.41 -4.38
N ASP A 40 -0.72 3.51 -5.01
CA ASP A 40 -0.03 3.50 -6.31
C ASP A 40 1.33 2.80 -6.25
N LEU A 41 2.07 2.98 -5.16
CA LEU A 41 3.34 2.29 -4.93
C LEU A 41 3.14 0.79 -4.69
N THR A 42 2.09 0.42 -3.96
CA THR A 42 1.79 -0.99 -3.68
C THR A 42 1.43 -1.76 -4.95
N SER A 43 0.67 -1.14 -5.86
CA SER A 43 0.33 -1.72 -7.17
C SER A 43 1.56 -2.05 -8.04
N GLN A 44 2.70 -1.41 -7.81
CA GLN A 44 3.94 -1.69 -8.56
C GLN A 44 4.66 -2.96 -8.10
N ILE A 45 4.37 -3.45 -6.90
CA ILE A 45 5.02 -4.63 -6.31
C ILE A 45 4.07 -5.82 -6.12
N VAL A 46 2.76 -5.59 -6.08
CA VAL A 46 1.77 -6.68 -6.07
C VAL A 46 1.51 -7.12 -7.51
N THR A 47 2.41 -7.95 -8.05
CA THR A 47 2.20 -8.61 -9.35
C THR A 47 1.17 -9.73 -9.20
N SER A 48 -0.09 -9.40 -9.52
CA SER A 48 -1.23 -10.20 -10.01
C SER A 48 -1.49 -11.68 -9.62
N GLN A 49 -0.57 -12.46 -9.05
CA GLN A 49 -0.88 -13.82 -8.62
C GLN A 49 -1.66 -13.88 -7.29
N ASN A 50 -1.53 -12.84 -6.44
CA ASN A 50 -2.22 -12.78 -5.13
C ASN A 50 -3.10 -11.53 -4.96
N TYR A 51 -3.26 -10.70 -6.00
CA TYR A 51 -4.07 -9.48 -5.90
C TYR A 51 -5.55 -9.81 -5.59
N ASP A 52 -6.05 -10.87 -6.22
CA ASP A 52 -7.40 -11.37 -5.98
C ASP A 52 -7.55 -11.97 -4.57
N GLU A 53 -6.58 -12.74 -4.08
CA GLU A 53 -6.67 -13.34 -2.72
C GLU A 53 -6.64 -12.30 -1.60
N ILE A 54 -5.92 -11.19 -1.75
CA ILE A 54 -5.83 -10.15 -0.71
C ILE A 54 -7.15 -9.37 -0.59
N PHE A 55 -7.85 -9.12 -1.71
CA PHE A 55 -9.11 -8.35 -1.71
C PHE A 55 -10.37 -9.20 -1.56
N TYR A 56 -10.39 -10.45 -2.05
CA TYR A 56 -11.58 -11.30 -2.00
C TYR A 56 -11.94 -11.79 -0.58
N ASN A 57 -10.98 -11.76 0.35
CA ASN A 57 -11.23 -12.10 1.76
C ASN A 57 -11.97 -11.01 2.54
N ALA A 58 -12.27 -9.85 1.95
CA ALA A 58 -13.05 -8.79 2.60
C ALA A 58 -14.57 -8.98 2.48
N ASP A 59 -15.06 -9.71 1.47
CA ASP A 59 -16.49 -9.87 1.18
C ASP A 59 -17.04 -11.28 1.51
N GLY A 60 -16.20 -12.19 2.00
CA GLY A 60 -16.50 -13.62 2.17
C GLY A 60 -17.13 -14.06 3.51
N GLN A 61 -17.70 -13.16 4.31
CA GLN A 61 -18.46 -13.55 5.51
C GLN A 61 -19.89 -12.97 5.50
N LYS A 62 -20.69 -13.41 4.54
CA LYS A 62 -22.14 -13.52 4.74
C LYS A 62 -22.52 -15.00 4.74
N SER A 63 -22.54 -15.57 5.94
CA SER A 63 -23.09 -16.89 6.21
C SER A 63 -24.56 -16.95 5.80
N HIS A 64 -24.91 -17.99 5.04
CA HIS A 64 -26.28 -18.51 4.95
C HIS A 64 -26.41 -19.75 5.82
#